data_AF-A0A966VNX6-F1
#
_entry.id   AF-A0A966VNX6-F1
#
_cell.length_a   1.000
_cell.length_b   1.000
_cell.length_c   1.000
_cell.angle_alpha   90.00
_cell.angle_beta   90.00
_cell.angle_gamma   90.00
#
_symmetry.space_group_name_H-M   'P 1'
#
loop_
_entity.id
_entity.type
_entity.pdbx_description
1 polymer ?
#
loop_
_entity_poly.entity_id
_entity_poly.type
_entity_poly.pdbx_seq_one_letter_code
_entity_poly.pdbx_strand_id
1 'polypeptide(L)'
;MLTQLTALGLDALIDQHPHTITRTLRSYLDSRLSMARRVNAQLGYFEWAKETLRSEHLQALYRGDGYELWYHDFDPQGCKILLSSAAKMGREGELELTLVFDGSVLERLAFTMIPDGYRNGEPCLWVGGIQGMQHQREAARSLQHKLSRLRPSAVLITALKALASAWGVERLYAVGDETHVFSAYRWTLRKRRHRHYDHLWREHDAQRVDDG
;
A
#
# COMPACT_ATOMS: atom_id res chain seq x y z
N MET A 1 -19.73 11.14 1.71
CA MET A 1 -18.57 10.77 0.88
C MET A 1 -18.42 11.65 -0.36
N LEU A 2 -19.27 11.54 -1.40
CA LEU A 2 -19.09 12.35 -2.63
C LEU A 2 -19.02 13.86 -2.33
N THR A 3 -19.99 14.39 -1.58
CA THR A 3 -20.03 15.79 -1.12
C THR A 3 -18.79 16.21 -0.32
N GLN A 4 -18.21 15.29 0.46
CA GLN A 4 -17.01 15.58 1.27
C GLN A 4 -15.76 15.61 0.38
N LEU A 5 -15.63 14.70 -0.58
CA LEU A 5 -14.52 14.71 -1.52
C LEU A 5 -14.57 15.94 -2.45
N THR A 6 -15.77 16.37 -2.86
CA THR A 6 -15.99 17.66 -3.54
C THR A 6 -15.57 18.84 -2.67
N ALA A 7 -15.91 18.85 -1.37
CA ALA A 7 -15.43 19.88 -0.46
C ALA A 7 -13.90 19.89 -0.29
N LEU A 8 -13.25 18.74 -0.51
CA LEU A 8 -11.78 18.64 -0.59
C LEU A 8 -11.22 19.14 -1.93
N GLY A 9 -12.04 19.51 -2.90
CA GLY A 9 -11.61 19.98 -4.22
C GLY A 9 -11.07 18.85 -5.10
N LEU A 10 -11.53 17.62 -4.87
CA LEU A 10 -11.08 16.42 -5.58
C LEU A 10 -12.01 16.03 -6.74
N ASP A 11 -12.88 16.93 -7.22
CA ASP A 11 -13.88 16.62 -8.24
C ASP A 11 -13.27 16.05 -9.53
N ALA A 12 -12.23 16.71 -10.04
CA ALA A 12 -11.50 16.24 -11.22
C ALA A 12 -10.88 14.84 -11.01
N LEU A 13 -10.45 14.53 -9.79
CA LEU A 13 -9.90 13.23 -9.44
C LEU A 13 -10.97 12.14 -9.43
N ILE A 14 -12.16 12.46 -8.90
CA ILE A 14 -13.31 11.55 -8.85
C ILE A 14 -13.79 11.22 -10.25
N ASP A 15 -13.89 12.23 -11.13
CA ASP A 15 -14.35 12.08 -12.51
C ASP A 15 -13.39 11.21 -13.32
N GLN A 16 -12.08 11.38 -13.13
CA GLN A 16 -11.05 10.60 -13.81
C GLN A 16 -10.91 9.18 -13.23
N HIS A 17 -11.21 8.99 -11.94
CA HIS A 17 -11.03 7.72 -11.24
C HIS A 17 -12.26 7.33 -10.41
N PRO A 18 -13.41 7.02 -11.04
CA PRO A 18 -14.65 6.68 -10.33
C PRO A 18 -14.52 5.39 -9.50
N HIS A 19 -13.54 4.55 -9.83
CA HIS A 19 -13.22 3.36 -9.04
C HIS A 19 -12.70 3.69 -7.65
N THR A 20 -12.07 4.85 -7.46
CA THR A 20 -11.52 5.30 -6.17
C THR A 20 -12.61 5.47 -5.14
N ILE A 21 -13.71 6.15 -5.50
CA ILE A 21 -14.84 6.38 -4.58
C ILE A 21 -15.68 5.12 -4.31
N THR A 22 -15.63 4.13 -5.20
CA THR A 22 -16.39 2.88 -5.05
C THR A 22 -15.61 1.80 -4.29
N ARG A 23 -14.36 2.05 -3.87
CA ARG A 23 -13.53 1.08 -3.11
C ARG A 23 -14.16 0.70 -1.78
N THR A 24 -14.82 1.63 -1.13
CA THR A 24 -15.44 1.44 0.19
C THR A 24 -16.70 0.55 0.13
N LEU A 25 -17.38 0.50 -1.03
CA LEU A 25 -18.57 -0.34 -1.27
C LEU A 25 -18.28 -1.85 -1.20
N ARG A 26 -17.01 -2.24 -1.21
CA ARG A 26 -16.51 -3.60 -1.09
C ARG A 26 -15.56 -3.69 0.09
N SER A 27 -15.09 -4.90 0.40
CA SER A 27 -14.03 -5.10 1.40
C SER A 27 -12.80 -4.24 1.00
N TYR A 28 -12.28 -3.47 1.97
CA TYR A 28 -11.24 -2.45 1.80
C TYR A 28 -10.41 -2.36 3.09
N LEU A 29 -9.08 -2.34 2.96
CA LEU A 29 -8.03 -2.37 4.00
C LEU A 29 -8.05 -3.59 4.91
N ASP A 30 -9.18 -3.87 5.56
CA ASP A 30 -9.39 -5.02 6.43
C ASP A 30 -10.84 -5.50 6.26
N SER A 31 -10.99 -6.81 6.09
CA SER A 31 -12.26 -7.49 5.86
C SER A 31 -13.32 -7.22 6.93
N ARG A 32 -12.91 -6.88 8.14
CA ARG A 32 -13.76 -6.70 9.33
C ARG A 32 -14.20 -5.25 9.50
N LEU A 33 -13.65 -4.30 8.75
CA LEU A 33 -14.08 -2.91 8.84
C LEU A 33 -15.54 -2.78 8.41
N SER A 34 -16.32 -2.06 9.21
CA SER A 34 -17.64 -1.61 8.80
C SER A 34 -17.55 -0.61 7.64
N MET A 35 -18.64 -0.43 6.90
CA MET A 35 -18.71 0.57 5.83
C MET A 35 -18.29 1.96 6.31
N ALA A 36 -18.78 2.37 7.49
CA ALA A 36 -18.42 3.66 8.09
C ALA A 36 -16.91 3.80 8.32
N ARG A 37 -16.25 2.77 8.88
CA ARG A 37 -14.79 2.78 9.10
C ARG A 37 -14.02 2.82 7.78
N ARG A 38 -14.50 2.15 6.73
CA ARG A 38 -13.88 2.18 5.39
C ARG A 38 -13.96 3.59 4.78
N VAL A 39 -15.13 4.21 4.85
CA VAL A 39 -15.34 5.58 4.35
C VAL A 39 -14.48 6.57 5.12
N ASN A 40 -14.45 6.48 6.45
CA ASN A 40 -13.63 7.37 7.28
C ASN A 40 -12.13 7.20 6.99
N ALA A 41 -11.64 5.97 6.84
CA ALA A 41 -10.24 5.72 6.49
C ALA A 41 -9.87 6.35 5.14
N GLN A 42 -10.76 6.25 4.14
CA GLN A 42 -10.49 6.84 2.83
C GLN A 42 -10.59 8.37 2.84
N LEU A 43 -11.57 8.95 3.54
CA LEU A 43 -11.69 10.40 3.69
C LEU A 43 -10.47 10.98 4.44
N GLY A 44 -10.08 10.36 5.56
CA GLY A 44 -8.91 10.78 6.33
C GLY A 44 -7.62 10.71 5.50
N TYR A 45 -7.46 9.69 4.64
CA TYR A 45 -6.34 9.67 3.69
C TYR A 45 -6.35 10.90 2.76
N PHE A 46 -7.50 11.27 2.19
CA PHE A 46 -7.58 12.40 1.26
C PHE A 46 -7.40 13.76 1.95
N GLU A 47 -7.90 13.90 3.17
CA GLU A 47 -7.66 15.07 4.03
C GLU A 47 -6.16 15.22 4.30
N TRP A 48 -5.53 14.16 4.84
CA TRP A 48 -4.10 14.13 5.07
C TRP A 48 -3.28 14.41 3.79
N ALA A 49 -3.65 13.78 2.67
CA ALA A 49 -2.92 13.93 1.42
C ALA A 49 -2.99 15.36 0.88
N LYS A 50 -4.12 16.05 1.06
CA LYS A 50 -4.29 17.45 0.66
C LYS A 50 -3.47 18.40 1.55
N GLU A 51 -3.36 18.09 2.83
CA GLU A 51 -2.60 18.91 3.80
C GLU A 51 -1.09 18.69 3.70
N THR A 52 -0.67 17.46 3.40
CA THR A 52 0.74 17.04 3.45
C THR A 52 1.41 17.09 2.08
N LEU A 53 0.68 16.71 1.02
CA LEU A 53 1.24 16.66 -0.33
C LEU A 53 0.85 17.92 -1.11
N ARG A 54 1.82 18.43 -1.87
CA ARG A 54 1.53 19.48 -2.86
C ARG A 54 0.51 18.98 -3.88
N SER A 55 -0.38 19.86 -4.35
CA SER A 55 -1.44 19.48 -5.28
C SER A 55 -0.90 18.85 -6.57
N GLU A 56 0.26 19.31 -7.07
CA GLU A 56 0.89 18.71 -8.24
C GLU A 56 1.30 17.26 -7.99
N HIS A 57 1.78 16.96 -6.78
CA HIS A 57 2.17 15.61 -6.39
C HIS A 57 0.99 14.66 -6.24
N LEU A 58 -0.08 15.15 -5.61
CA LEU A 58 -1.30 14.38 -5.50
C LEU A 58 -1.85 14.05 -6.89
N GLN A 59 -1.89 15.02 -7.81
CA GLN A 59 -2.38 14.76 -9.17
C GLN A 59 -1.51 13.74 -9.93
N ALA A 60 -0.18 13.83 -9.85
CA ALA A 60 0.73 12.90 -10.53
C ALA A 60 0.57 11.45 -10.04
N LEU A 61 0.34 11.24 -8.74
CA LEU A 61 0.07 9.91 -8.17
C LEU A 61 -1.15 9.23 -8.82
N TYR A 62 -2.19 10.01 -9.13
CA TYR A 62 -3.44 9.50 -9.66
C TYR A 62 -3.51 9.47 -11.18
N ARG A 63 -2.80 10.37 -11.90
CA ARG A 63 -2.58 10.24 -13.36
C ARG A 63 -1.84 8.95 -13.73
N GLY A 64 -1.12 8.37 -12.78
CA GLY A 64 -0.35 7.14 -12.96
C GLY A 64 1.13 7.36 -13.23
N ASP A 65 1.60 8.62 -13.18
CA ASP A 65 3.01 8.97 -13.35
C ASP A 65 3.86 8.43 -12.18
N GLY A 66 3.33 8.56 -10.96
CA GLY A 66 4.02 8.16 -9.73
C GLY A 66 5.31 8.96 -9.47
N TYR A 67 6.09 8.51 -8.49
CA TYR A 67 7.33 9.12 -8.05
C TYR A 67 8.41 8.06 -7.87
N GLU A 68 9.57 8.27 -8.47
CA GLU A 68 10.76 7.48 -8.13
C GLU A 68 11.32 7.96 -6.79
N LEU A 69 11.27 7.10 -5.78
CA LEU A 69 11.79 7.40 -4.44
C LEU A 69 13.26 7.05 -4.30
N TRP A 70 13.72 6.08 -5.07
CA TRP A 70 15.06 5.55 -5.00
C TRP A 70 15.43 4.81 -6.28
N TYR A 71 16.70 4.93 -6.66
CA TYR A 71 17.30 4.22 -7.78
C TYR A 71 18.71 3.75 -7.42
N HIS A 72 19.10 2.59 -7.94
CA HIS A 72 20.47 2.10 -7.90
C HIS A 72 20.83 1.37 -9.18
N ASP A 73 22.01 1.68 -9.69
CA ASP A 73 22.58 1.06 -10.87
C ASP A 73 23.50 -0.09 -10.48
N PHE A 74 23.19 -1.30 -10.97
CA PHE A 74 24.00 -2.50 -10.79
C PHE A 74 24.74 -2.91 -12.07
N ASP A 75 24.86 -2.02 -13.06
CA ASP A 75 25.52 -2.14 -14.37
C ASP A 75 25.58 -3.57 -14.96
N PRO A 76 24.77 -3.91 -15.99
CA PRO A 76 23.92 -3.00 -16.77
C PRO A 76 22.49 -2.84 -16.23
N GLN A 77 22.19 -3.42 -15.06
CA GLN A 77 20.82 -3.57 -14.56
C GLN A 77 20.46 -2.49 -13.55
N GLY A 78 19.34 -1.78 -13.77
CA GLY A 78 18.83 -0.79 -12.81
C GLY A 78 17.81 -1.38 -11.82
N CYS A 79 17.79 -0.87 -10.59
CA CYS A 79 16.77 -1.16 -9.58
C CYS A 79 16.14 0.13 -9.08
N LYS A 80 14.82 0.18 -8.94
CA LYS A 80 14.11 1.36 -8.44
C LYS A 80 12.90 1.04 -7.59
N ILE A 81 12.56 2.00 -6.73
CA ILE A 81 11.34 2.00 -5.92
C ILE A 81 10.47 3.16 -6.38
N LEU A 82 9.25 2.85 -6.80
CA LEU A 82 8.25 3.82 -7.22
C LEU A 82 7.15 3.95 -6.17
N LEU A 83 6.65 5.16 -5.94
CA LEU A 83 5.43 5.46 -5.20
C LEU A 83 4.35 5.91 -6.18
N SER A 84 3.19 5.25 -6.19
CA SER A 84 2.06 5.63 -7.03
C SER A 84 0.74 5.47 -6.28
N SER A 85 -0.38 5.86 -6.89
CA SER A 85 -1.68 5.38 -6.42
C SER A 85 -1.75 3.85 -6.55
N ALA A 86 -2.45 3.20 -5.61
CA ALA A 86 -2.66 1.76 -5.58
C ALA A 86 -3.71 1.31 -6.62
N ALA A 87 -3.54 1.66 -7.89
CA ALA A 87 -4.51 1.32 -8.93
C ALA A 87 -4.66 -0.21 -9.11
N LYS A 88 -3.59 -0.99 -8.88
CA LYS A 88 -3.58 -2.46 -9.03
C LYS A 88 -3.96 -3.19 -7.73
N MET A 89 -3.76 -2.55 -6.58
CA MET A 89 -4.04 -3.08 -5.23
C MET A 89 -5.02 -2.18 -4.46
N GLY A 90 -6.00 -1.62 -5.15
CA GLY A 90 -6.89 -0.58 -4.59
C GLY A 90 -7.92 -1.09 -3.58
N ARG A 91 -7.87 -2.36 -3.17
CA ARG A 91 -8.60 -2.82 -1.99
C ARG A 91 -7.70 -2.88 -0.75
N GLU A 92 -6.40 -2.91 -0.98
CA GLU A 92 -5.34 -3.07 0.02
C GLU A 92 -4.71 -1.72 0.42
N GLY A 93 -4.97 -0.64 -0.31
CA GLY A 93 -4.47 0.69 0.05
C GLY A 93 -4.87 1.79 -0.93
N GLU A 94 -4.44 3.01 -0.63
CA GLU A 94 -4.55 4.18 -1.52
C GLU A 94 -3.25 4.45 -2.28
N LEU A 95 -2.12 4.14 -1.65
CA LEU A 95 -0.77 4.25 -2.19
C LEU A 95 -0.13 2.88 -2.37
N GLU A 96 0.79 2.77 -3.33
CA GLU A 96 1.54 1.56 -3.64
C GLU A 96 3.04 1.88 -3.77
N LEU A 97 3.88 1.12 -3.08
CA LEU A 97 5.29 1.00 -3.41
C LEU A 97 5.51 -0.13 -4.40
N THR A 98 6.22 0.14 -5.49
CA THR A 98 6.58 -0.85 -6.50
C THR A 98 8.09 -0.98 -6.59
N LEU A 99 8.60 -2.20 -6.39
CA LEU A 99 10.00 -2.53 -6.64
C LEU A 99 10.14 -3.02 -8.08
N VAL A 100 10.95 -2.30 -8.86
CA VAL A 100 11.25 -2.62 -10.26
C VAL A 100 12.73 -2.94 -10.39
N PHE A 101 13.05 -4.04 -11.05
CA PHE A 101 14.42 -4.44 -11.36
C PHE A 101 14.52 -4.80 -12.84
N ASP A 102 15.42 -4.14 -13.54
CA ASP A 102 15.68 -4.36 -14.97
C ASP A 102 14.38 -4.29 -15.80
N GLY A 103 13.59 -3.24 -15.56
CA GLY A 103 12.27 -3.02 -16.19
C GLY A 103 11.14 -3.93 -15.68
N SER A 104 11.44 -4.97 -14.90
CA SER A 104 10.45 -5.93 -14.40
C SER A 104 9.95 -5.56 -13.01
N VAL A 105 8.62 -5.52 -12.83
CA VAL A 105 8.01 -5.36 -11.51
C VAL A 105 8.20 -6.65 -10.71
N LEU A 106 8.90 -6.58 -9.59
CA LEU A 106 9.15 -7.73 -8.74
C LEU A 106 8.12 -7.85 -7.62
N GLU A 107 7.78 -6.74 -6.99
CA GLU A 107 6.90 -6.72 -5.82
C GLU A 107 6.16 -5.39 -5.68
N ARG A 108 4.96 -5.47 -5.11
CA ARG A 108 4.12 -4.33 -4.76
C ARG A 108 3.75 -4.38 -3.28
N LEU A 109 3.70 -3.23 -2.62
CA LEU A 109 3.21 -3.07 -1.26
C LEU A 109 2.16 -1.96 -1.28
N ALA A 110 0.92 -2.30 -0.95
CA ALA A 110 -0.20 -1.36 -0.88
C ALA A 110 -0.46 -0.94 0.56
N PHE A 111 -0.61 0.37 0.75
CA PHE A 111 -0.81 0.97 2.06
C PHE A 111 -1.66 2.24 1.99
N THR A 112 -2.10 2.74 3.14
CA THR A 112 -2.77 4.04 3.26
C THR A 112 -2.32 4.76 4.52
N MET A 113 -2.41 6.09 4.52
CA MET A 113 -2.38 6.88 5.75
C MET A 113 -3.75 6.79 6.45
N ILE A 114 -3.74 6.69 7.77
CA ILE A 114 -4.92 6.87 8.62
C ILE A 114 -4.55 7.95 9.66
N PRO A 115 -4.95 9.22 9.49
CA PRO A 115 -4.50 10.32 10.33
C PRO A 115 -5.04 10.24 11.76
N ASP A 116 -6.30 9.87 11.95
CA ASP A 116 -6.91 9.73 13.29
C ASP A 116 -6.70 8.32 13.89
N GLY A 117 -5.72 7.59 13.35
CA GLY A 117 -5.35 6.26 13.79
C GLY A 117 -6.39 5.17 13.60
N TYR A 118 -5.90 3.92 13.64
CA TYR A 118 -6.76 2.76 13.75
C TYR A 118 -7.09 2.41 15.22
N ARG A 119 -6.10 2.63 16.10
CA ARG A 119 -6.16 2.41 17.55
C ARG A 119 -5.71 3.68 18.27
N ASN A 120 -6.46 4.08 19.29
CA ASN A 120 -6.14 5.16 20.23
C ASN A 120 -6.02 6.58 19.64
N GLY A 121 -6.42 6.81 18.38
CA GLY A 121 -6.44 8.15 17.79
C GLY A 121 -5.12 8.59 17.14
N GLU A 122 -4.07 7.77 17.17
CA GLU A 122 -2.74 8.16 16.68
C GLU A 122 -2.51 7.83 15.20
N PRO A 123 -1.94 8.76 14.40
CA PRO A 123 -1.67 8.53 12.99
C PRO A 123 -0.90 7.24 12.73
N CYS A 124 -1.27 6.53 11.67
CA CYS A 124 -0.58 5.30 11.29
C CYS A 124 -0.57 5.07 9.78
N LEU A 125 0.46 4.38 9.30
CA LEU A 125 0.41 3.73 8.00
C LEU A 125 -0.20 2.34 8.15
N TRP A 126 -1.20 2.05 7.32
CA TRP A 126 -1.87 0.76 7.28
C TRP A 126 -1.51 0.02 5.99
N VAL A 127 -0.84 -1.13 6.11
CA VAL A 127 -0.47 -2.01 4.99
C VAL A 127 -1.56 -3.05 4.79
N GLY A 128 -2.38 -2.88 3.75
CA GLY A 128 -3.44 -3.84 3.43
C GLY A 128 -3.00 -4.96 2.50
N GLY A 129 -1.79 -4.93 1.94
CA GLY A 129 -1.31 -6.01 1.10
C GLY A 129 0.12 -5.87 0.60
N ILE A 130 0.75 -7.01 0.35
CA ILE A 130 2.07 -7.08 -0.29
C ILE A 130 2.11 -8.30 -1.23
N GLN A 131 2.46 -8.08 -2.49
CA GLN A 131 2.34 -9.08 -3.55
C GLN A 131 3.56 -9.11 -4.47
N GLY A 132 4.26 -10.25 -4.49
CA GLY A 132 5.31 -10.54 -5.46
C GLY A 132 4.77 -11.06 -6.80
N MET A 133 5.47 -10.77 -7.89
CA MET A 133 5.14 -11.27 -9.23
C MET A 133 5.69 -12.69 -9.41
N GLN A 134 4.82 -13.70 -9.41
CA GLN A 134 5.23 -15.11 -9.51
C GLN A 134 6.01 -15.45 -10.78
N HIS A 135 5.72 -14.76 -11.88
CA HIS A 135 6.43 -14.95 -13.16
C HIS A 135 7.81 -14.25 -13.20
N GLN A 136 8.15 -13.47 -12.17
CA GLN A 136 9.43 -12.74 -12.06
C GLN A 136 10.36 -13.34 -11.01
N ARG A 137 10.22 -14.64 -10.72
CA ARG A 137 11.03 -15.34 -9.70
C ARG A 137 12.53 -15.30 -10.01
N GLU A 138 12.92 -15.39 -11.27
CA GLU A 138 14.33 -15.36 -11.68
C GLU A 138 14.93 -13.97 -11.51
N ALA A 139 14.24 -12.93 -11.97
CA ALA A 139 14.64 -11.54 -11.74
C ALA A 139 14.73 -11.21 -10.23
N ALA A 140 13.77 -11.69 -9.43
CA ALA A 140 13.80 -11.55 -7.98
C ALA A 140 14.98 -12.27 -7.31
N ARG A 141 15.39 -13.44 -7.81
CA ARG A 141 16.59 -14.15 -7.34
C ARG A 141 17.87 -13.40 -7.74
N SER A 142 17.93 -12.91 -8.97
CA SER A 142 19.06 -12.10 -9.45
C SER A 142 19.27 -10.85 -8.58
N LEU A 143 18.19 -10.10 -8.31
CA LEU A 143 18.26 -8.95 -7.40
C LEU A 143 18.71 -9.36 -5.99
N GLN A 144 18.19 -10.46 -5.45
CA GLN A 144 18.62 -10.97 -4.14
C GLN A 144 20.11 -11.28 -4.09
N HIS A 145 20.69 -11.87 -5.15
CA HIS A 145 22.13 -12.10 -5.22
C HIS A 145 22.92 -10.79 -5.15
N LYS A 146 22.44 -9.72 -5.79
CA LYS A 146 23.04 -8.38 -5.74
C LYS A 146 22.84 -7.67 -4.38
N LEU A 147 21.73 -7.92 -3.70
CA LEU A 147 21.38 -7.31 -2.41
C LEU A 147 21.75 -8.18 -1.20
N SER A 148 22.84 -8.95 -1.25
CA SER A 148 23.29 -9.78 -0.12
C SER A 148 22.19 -10.68 0.46
N ARG A 149 21.34 -11.24 -0.41
CA ARG A 149 20.17 -12.10 -0.11
C ARG A 149 18.98 -11.39 0.54
N LEU A 150 18.91 -10.06 0.51
CA LEU A 150 17.73 -9.32 0.99
C LEU A 150 16.51 -9.57 0.09
N ARG A 151 15.43 -10.07 0.68
CA ARG A 151 14.19 -10.36 -0.06
C ARG A 151 13.55 -9.08 -0.62
N PRO A 152 12.91 -9.12 -1.80
CA PRO A 152 12.21 -7.98 -2.38
C PRO A 152 11.16 -7.35 -1.42
N SER A 153 10.49 -8.15 -0.60
CA SER A 153 9.54 -7.69 0.41
C SER A 153 10.19 -6.83 1.49
N ALA A 154 11.38 -7.23 1.93
CA ALA A 154 12.15 -6.53 2.96
C ALA A 154 12.62 -5.15 2.46
N VAL A 155 12.97 -5.04 1.18
CA VAL A 155 13.30 -3.76 0.53
C VAL A 155 12.11 -2.80 0.62
N LEU A 156 10.91 -3.25 0.22
CA LEU A 156 9.72 -2.40 0.26
C LEU A 156 9.28 -2.04 1.68
N ILE A 157 9.38 -2.96 2.63
CA ILE A 157 9.06 -2.69 4.05
C ILE A 157 10.05 -1.67 4.64
N THR A 158 11.32 -1.75 4.27
CA THR A 158 12.34 -0.77 4.68
C THR A 158 12.04 0.60 4.09
N ALA A 159 11.71 0.66 2.80
CA ALA A 159 11.29 1.90 2.14
C ALA A 159 10.02 2.50 2.78
N LEU A 160 9.05 1.66 3.15
CA LEU A 160 7.84 2.09 3.86
C LEU A 160 8.18 2.68 5.23
N LYS A 161 9.07 2.04 6.00
CA LYS A 161 9.53 2.58 7.30
C LYS A 161 10.24 3.93 7.14
N ALA A 162 11.05 4.08 6.10
CA ALA A 162 11.71 5.35 5.77
C ALA A 162 10.68 6.44 5.40
N LEU A 163 9.65 6.10 4.61
CA LEU A 163 8.54 7.02 4.30
C LEU A 163 7.75 7.40 5.55
N ALA A 164 7.44 6.43 6.41
CA ALA A 164 6.73 6.69 7.65
C ALA A 164 7.49 7.70 8.51
N SER A 165 8.81 7.50 8.66
CA SER A 165 9.68 8.44 9.36
C SER A 165 9.70 9.82 8.70
N ALA A 166 9.77 9.90 7.37
CA ALA A 166 9.73 11.17 6.64
C ALA A 166 8.38 11.91 6.80
N TRP A 167 7.29 11.19 7.02
CA TRP A 167 5.97 11.75 7.31
C TRP A 167 5.67 11.91 8.81
N GLY A 168 6.63 11.65 9.70
CA GLY A 168 6.44 11.77 11.14
C GLY A 168 5.45 10.75 11.72
N VAL A 169 5.28 9.59 11.07
CA VAL A 169 4.38 8.53 11.51
C VAL A 169 5.17 7.40 12.15
N GLU A 170 4.88 7.17 13.43
CA GLU A 170 5.59 6.17 14.24
C GLU A 170 4.95 4.78 14.16
N ARG A 171 3.65 4.71 13.84
CA ARG A 171 2.90 3.45 13.86
C ARG A 171 2.67 2.89 12.47
N LEU A 172 3.06 1.62 12.31
CA LEU A 172 2.74 0.80 11.14
C LEU A 172 1.84 -0.36 11.60
N TYR A 173 0.68 -0.48 10.99
CA TYR A 173 -0.18 -1.65 11.10
C TYR A 173 -0.22 -2.38 9.77
N ALA A 174 -0.40 -3.69 9.80
CA ALA A 174 -0.52 -4.50 8.61
C ALA A 174 -1.60 -5.57 8.79
N VAL A 175 -2.28 -5.93 7.71
CA VAL A 175 -3.25 -7.04 7.76
C VAL A 175 -2.55 -8.37 7.95
N GLY A 176 -3.11 -9.19 8.84
CA GLY A 176 -2.79 -10.59 8.98
C GLY A 176 -3.55 -11.48 8.00
N ASP A 177 -3.27 -12.78 8.07
CA ASP A 177 -3.86 -13.79 7.19
C ASP A 177 -5.39 -13.87 7.32
N GLU A 178 -5.93 -13.59 8.51
CA GLU A 178 -7.38 -13.65 8.79
C GLU A 178 -8.09 -12.33 8.44
N THR A 179 -7.35 -11.22 8.41
CA THR A 179 -7.91 -9.87 8.32
C THR A 179 -7.81 -9.29 6.92
N HIS A 180 -6.97 -9.88 6.06
CA HIS A 180 -6.82 -9.54 4.64
C HIS A 180 -8.15 -9.45 3.89
N VAL A 181 -8.28 -8.48 2.97
CA VAL A 181 -9.51 -8.16 2.22
C VAL A 181 -10.23 -9.37 1.58
N PHE A 182 -9.48 -10.38 1.14
CA PHE A 182 -10.01 -11.61 0.52
C PHE A 182 -10.37 -12.73 1.50
N SER A 183 -10.16 -12.55 2.81
CA SER A 183 -10.47 -13.57 3.83
C SER A 183 -11.97 -13.86 3.95
N ALA A 184 -12.80 -12.83 3.80
CA ALA A 184 -14.26 -12.89 3.93
C ALA A 184 -14.99 -13.42 2.69
N TYR A 185 -14.27 -13.70 1.59
CA TYR A 185 -14.89 -14.22 0.37
C TYR A 185 -14.93 -15.76 0.35
N ARG A 186 -15.91 -16.31 -0.39
CA ARG A 186 -16.05 -17.76 -0.63
C ARG A 186 -14.72 -18.40 -1.05
N TRP A 187 -14.57 -19.68 -0.73
CA TRP A 187 -13.35 -20.51 -0.83
C TRP A 187 -12.49 -20.30 -2.10
N THR A 188 -13.10 -20.02 -3.25
CA THR A 188 -12.42 -19.80 -4.54
C THR A 188 -11.56 -18.53 -4.59
N LEU A 189 -11.96 -17.44 -3.93
CA LEU A 189 -11.16 -16.20 -3.85
C LEU A 189 -10.12 -16.26 -2.73
N ARG A 190 -10.37 -17.05 -1.69
CA ARG A 190 -9.43 -17.28 -0.57
C ARG A 190 -8.13 -17.94 -1.04
N LYS A 191 -8.19 -18.79 -2.08
CA LYS A 191 -7.03 -19.42 -2.75
C LYS A 191 -6.18 -18.48 -3.60
N ARG A 192 -6.64 -17.27 -3.92
CA ARG A 192 -5.80 -16.26 -4.61
C ARG A 192 -4.74 -15.65 -3.69
N ARG A 193 -4.81 -15.94 -2.38
CA ARG A 193 -3.78 -15.59 -1.41
C ARG A 193 -2.64 -16.60 -1.50
N HIS A 194 -1.51 -16.14 -2.00
CA HIS A 194 -0.30 -16.94 -2.15
C HIS A 194 0.77 -16.59 -1.11
N ARG A 195 0.42 -15.76 -0.12
CA ARG A 195 1.35 -15.23 0.89
C ARG A 195 0.77 -15.48 2.28
N HIS A 196 1.66 -15.92 3.18
CA HIS A 196 1.42 -16.03 4.61
C HIS A 196 1.85 -14.72 5.27
N TYR A 197 0.89 -13.82 5.48
CA TYR A 197 1.12 -12.48 5.99
C TYR A 197 1.68 -12.50 7.40
N ASP A 198 1.10 -13.29 8.29
CA ASP A 198 1.55 -13.35 9.69
C ASP A 198 3.01 -13.77 9.80
N HIS A 199 3.42 -14.74 8.98
CA HIS A 199 4.81 -15.19 8.91
C HIS A 199 5.74 -14.06 8.43
N LEU A 200 5.36 -13.41 7.33
CA LEU A 200 6.13 -12.31 6.76
C LEU A 200 6.27 -11.14 7.75
N TRP A 201 5.22 -10.79 8.49
CA TRP A 201 5.30 -9.70 9.47
C TRP A 201 6.17 -10.05 10.67
N ARG A 202 6.15 -11.31 11.15
CA ARG A 202 7.07 -11.77 12.21
C ARG A 202 8.53 -11.74 11.80
N GLU A 203 8.86 -12.01 10.53
CA GLU A 203 10.22 -11.83 9.99
C GLU A 203 10.70 -10.36 10.05
N HIS A 204 9.78 -9.41 10.25
CA HIS A 204 10.04 -7.98 10.38
C HIS A 204 9.71 -7.42 11.77
N ASP A 205 9.75 -8.29 12.79
CA ASP A 205 9.55 -7.99 14.22
C ASP A 205 8.16 -7.44 14.56
N ALA A 206 7.18 -7.64 13.69
CA ALA A 206 5.81 -7.23 13.98
C ALA A 206 5.20 -8.10 15.09
N GLN A 207 4.46 -7.45 15.98
CA GLN A 207 3.70 -8.10 17.05
C GLN A 207 2.22 -8.13 16.70
N ARG A 208 1.56 -9.24 17.02
CA ARG A 208 0.11 -9.35 16.87
C ARG A 208 -0.56 -8.43 17.88
N VAL A 209 -1.58 -7.70 17.44
CA VAL A 209 -2.41 -6.85 18.30
C VAL A 209 -3.74 -7.56 18.58
N ASP A 210 -4.40 -7.27 19.71
CA ASP A 210 -5.54 -8.05 20.21
C ASP A 210 -6.72 -8.21 19.24
N ASP A 211 -6.85 -7.31 18.26
CA ASP A 211 -7.85 -7.39 17.19
C ASP A 211 -7.28 -8.11 15.96
N GLY A 212 -6.43 -9.13 16.11
CA GLY A 212 -5.97 -9.95 14.99
C GLY A 212 -4.79 -9.39 14.21
#